data_AF-A0A3R9K5Z6-F1
#
_entry.id   AF-A0A3R9K5Z6-F1
#
_cell.length_a   1.000
_cell.length_b   1.000
_cell.length_c   1.000
_cell.angle_alpha   90.00
_cell.angle_beta   90.00
_cell.angle_gamma   90.00
#
_symmetry.space_group_name_H-M   'P 1'
#
loop_
_entity.id
_entity.type
_entity.pdbx_description
1 polymer ?
#
loop_
_entity_poly.entity_id
_entity_poly.type
_entity_poly.pdbx_seq_one_letter_code
_entity_poly.pdbx_strand_id
1 'polypeptide(L)'
;MNCLLCGQSTKSDLTFSHLLLLKNECNYLCSACDPTFEKIGEDHCSNCMKRGLSTQCQDCKLWCKEGVQVDHKAIFTYNQAMKDFFSRYKFDGDFLLRKILLLFLLMS
;
A
#
# COMPACT_ATOMS: atom_id res chain seq x y z
N MET A 1 -11.19 -15.42 8.79
CA MET A 1 -9.81 -14.90 9.06
C MET A 1 -9.94 -13.58 9.81
N ASN A 2 -8.90 -13.02 10.44
CA ASN A 2 -8.98 -11.66 11.01
C ASN A 2 -8.25 -10.68 10.10
N CYS A 3 -8.82 -9.50 9.92
CA CYS A 3 -8.15 -8.39 9.23
C CYS A 3 -6.87 -8.03 9.98
N LEU A 4 -5.73 -8.02 9.30
CA LEU A 4 -4.45 -7.67 9.94
C LEU A 4 -4.38 -6.19 10.34
N LEU A 5 -5.21 -5.33 9.74
CA LEU A 5 -5.27 -3.91 10.09
C LEU A 5 -6.20 -3.62 11.28
N CYS A 6 -7.48 -4.00 11.23
CA CYS A 6 -8.42 -3.65 12.31
C CYS A 6 -8.71 -4.79 13.30
N GLY A 7 -8.19 -6.00 13.07
CA GLY A 7 -8.44 -7.17 13.92
C GLY A 7 -9.83 -7.79 13.78
N GLN A 8 -10.77 -7.14 13.07
CA GLN A 8 -12.13 -7.66 12.90
C GLN A 8 -12.13 -8.98 12.11
N SER A 9 -12.98 -9.91 12.55
CA SER A 9 -13.18 -11.17 11.85
C SER A 9 -13.86 -10.96 10.51
N THR A 10 -13.20 -11.42 9.45
CA THR A 10 -13.70 -11.46 8.08
C THR A 10 -14.33 -12.83 7.82
N LYS A 11 -15.56 -12.81 7.28
CA LYS A 11 -16.17 -14.01 6.70
C LYS A 11 -15.42 -14.32 5.41
N SER A 12 -14.84 -15.51 5.33
CA SER A 12 -14.28 -16.04 4.10
C SER A 12 -15.34 -16.92 3.45
N ASP A 13 -15.87 -16.52 2.29
CA ASP A 13 -16.77 -17.34 1.51
C ASP A 13 -15.97 -18.42 0.77
N LEU A 14 -15.55 -19.44 1.52
CA LEU A 14 -14.86 -20.59 0.95
C LEU A 14 -15.85 -21.42 0.11
N THR A 15 -15.67 -21.40 -1.20
CA THR A 15 -16.39 -22.29 -2.12
C THR A 15 -15.62 -23.59 -2.34
N PHE A 16 -16.30 -24.68 -2.70
CA PHE A 16 -15.66 -25.97 -3.01
C PHE A 16 -14.61 -25.86 -4.13
N SER A 17 -14.82 -24.97 -5.08
CA SER A 17 -13.87 -24.66 -6.15
C SER A 17 -12.53 -24.15 -5.62
N HIS A 18 -12.47 -23.51 -4.44
CA HIS A 18 -11.20 -23.09 -3.83
C HIS A 18 -10.33 -24.29 -3.43
N LEU A 19 -10.95 -25.36 -2.93
CA LEU A 19 -10.25 -26.60 -2.57
C LEU A 19 -9.72 -27.30 -3.84
N LEU A 20 -10.55 -27.41 -4.86
CA LEU A 20 -10.18 -28.06 -6.13
C LEU A 20 -9.07 -27.31 -6.88
N LEU A 21 -9.07 -25.98 -6.83
CA LEU A 21 -8.10 -25.14 -7.54
C LEU A 21 -6.88 -24.80 -6.69
N LEU A 22 -6.80 -25.28 -5.44
CA LEU A 22 -5.77 -24.88 -4.47
C LEU A 22 -5.62 -23.35 -4.39
N LYS A 23 -6.72 -22.62 -4.57
CA LYS A 23 -6.74 -21.16 -4.56
C LYS A 23 -6.58 -20.69 -3.12
N ASN A 24 -5.44 -20.06 -2.84
CA ASN A 24 -5.18 -19.47 -1.55
C ASN A 24 -5.59 -17.99 -1.56
N GLU A 25 -6.89 -17.72 -1.47
CA GLU A 25 -7.42 -16.36 -1.35
C GLU A 25 -7.14 -15.81 0.06
N CYS A 26 -5.91 -15.36 0.27
CA CYS A 26 -5.48 -14.76 1.52
C CYS A 26 -5.89 -13.28 1.58
N ASN A 27 -7.16 -13.00 1.92
CA ASN A 27 -7.63 -11.64 2.15
C ASN A 27 -7.18 -11.12 3.53
N TYR A 28 -5.99 -10.51 3.58
CA TYR A 28 -5.42 -9.96 4.82
C TYR A 28 -6.11 -8.69 5.32
N LEU A 29 -6.88 -8.01 4.46
CA LEU A 29 -7.68 -6.84 4.79
C LEU A 29 -9.17 -7.17 4.70
N CYS A 30 -9.98 -6.55 5.56
CA CYS A 30 -11.43 -6.55 5.38
C CYS A 30 -11.84 -5.54 4.30
N SER A 31 -13.07 -5.68 3.79
CA SER A 31 -13.65 -4.79 2.77
C SER A 31 -13.73 -3.33 3.20
N ALA A 32 -13.71 -3.04 4.50
CA ALA A 32 -13.66 -1.68 5.01
C ALA A 32 -12.23 -1.11 5.08
N CYS A 33 -11.22 -1.94 5.31
CA CYS A 33 -9.82 -1.50 5.44
C CYS A 33 -9.11 -1.40 4.09
N ASP A 34 -9.39 -2.31 3.16
CA ASP A 34 -8.77 -2.33 1.84
C ASP A 34 -8.87 -0.98 1.08
N PRO A 35 -10.06 -0.36 0.93
CA PRO A 35 -10.18 0.89 0.17
C PRO A 35 -9.56 2.11 0.86
N THR A 36 -9.12 1.99 2.11
CA THR A 36 -8.47 3.10 2.83
C THR A 36 -7.03 3.34 2.35
N PHE A 37 -6.42 2.36 1.69
CA PHE A 37 -5.12 2.53 1.05
C PHE A 37 -5.29 3.21 -0.32
N GLU A 38 -5.04 4.52 -0.37
CA GLU A 38 -5.15 5.29 -1.60
C GLU A 38 -3.94 5.08 -2.50
N LYS A 39 -4.12 4.38 -3.63
CA LYS A 39 -3.07 4.28 -4.66
C LYS A 39 -2.72 5.66 -5.22
N ILE A 40 -1.46 5.84 -5.63
CA ILE A 40 -1.07 7.03 -6.39
C ILE A 40 -1.71 6.94 -7.78
N GLY A 41 -2.42 7.98 -8.17
CA GLY A 41 -3.01 8.11 -9.50
C GLY A 41 -2.04 8.69 -10.53
N GLU A 42 -2.54 8.90 -11.74
CA GLU A 42 -1.76 9.38 -12.89
C GLU A 42 -1.17 10.78 -12.70
N ASP A 43 -1.85 11.66 -11.95
CA ASP A 43 -1.38 13.02 -11.67
C ASP A 43 -0.41 13.02 -10.49
N HIS A 44 0.85 12.79 -10.79
CA HIS A 44 1.93 12.69 -9.81
C HIS A 44 3.29 13.17 -10.36
N CYS A 45 4.12 13.69 -9.46
CA CYS A 45 5.46 14.14 -9.77
C CYS A 45 6.27 12.98 -10.37
N SER A 46 6.91 13.22 -11.52
CA SER A 46 7.72 12.24 -12.25
C SER A 46 8.86 11.60 -11.43
N ASN A 47 9.32 12.28 -10.38
CA ASN A 47 10.52 11.91 -9.60
C ASN A 47 10.20 11.32 -8.22
N CYS A 48 9.20 11.87 -7.53
CA CYS A 48 8.87 11.48 -6.15
C CYS A 48 7.43 11.01 -5.97
N MET A 49 6.67 10.92 -7.05
CA MET A 49 5.27 10.48 -7.06
C MET A 49 4.33 11.33 -6.17
N LYS A 50 4.74 12.56 -5.80
CA LYS A 50 3.88 13.53 -5.09
C LYS A 50 2.66 13.86 -5.95
N ARG A 51 1.47 13.61 -5.42
CA ARG A 51 0.18 13.74 -6.12
C ARG A 51 -0.18 15.17 -6.51
N GLY A 52 -1.12 15.30 -7.44
CA GLY A 52 -1.72 16.57 -7.85
C GLY A 52 -0.81 17.42 -8.73
N LEU A 53 0.18 16.80 -9.37
CA LEU A 53 1.18 17.46 -10.20
C LEU A 53 1.49 16.56 -11.37
N SER A 54 1.29 17.00 -12.61
CA SER A 54 1.64 16.19 -13.79
C SER A 54 3.10 16.42 -14.24
N THR A 55 3.88 17.17 -13.46
CA THR A 55 5.30 17.50 -13.74
C THR A 55 6.13 17.45 -12.47
N GLN A 56 7.46 17.58 -12.61
CA GLN A 56 8.38 17.61 -11.48
C GLN A 56 8.00 18.69 -10.45
N CYS A 57 7.86 18.29 -9.18
CA CYS A 57 7.47 19.17 -8.10
C CYS A 57 8.61 20.13 -7.69
N GLN A 58 8.26 21.21 -6.99
CA GLN A 58 9.22 22.23 -6.56
C GLN A 58 10.28 21.69 -5.60
N ASP A 59 9.90 20.77 -4.72
CA ASP A 59 10.84 20.11 -3.80
C ASP A 59 11.90 19.34 -4.60
N CYS A 60 11.48 18.52 -5.58
CA CYS A 60 12.41 17.78 -6.44
C CYS A 60 13.32 18.71 -7.26
N LYS A 61 12.79 19.84 -7.74
CA LYS A 61 13.60 20.86 -8.45
C LYS A 61 14.66 21.45 -7.53
N LEU A 62 14.34 21.70 -6.25
CA LEU A 62 15.28 22.21 -5.26
C LEU A 62 16.37 21.18 -4.96
N TRP A 63 15.99 19.94 -4.65
CA TRP A 63 16.94 18.86 -4.37
C TRP A 63 17.90 18.61 -5.55
N CYS A 64 17.40 18.65 -6.78
CA CYS A 64 18.23 18.50 -7.97
C CYS A 64 19.29 19.60 -8.10
N LYS A 65 18.97 20.85 -7.73
CA LYS A 65 19.96 21.95 -7.70
C LYS A 65 21.06 21.73 -6.68
N GLU A 66 20.75 21.10 -5.56
CA GLU A 66 21.70 20.71 -4.51
C GLU A 66 22.47 19.42 -4.86
N GLY A 67 22.32 18.89 -6.09
CA GLY A 67 22.98 17.66 -6.55
C GLY A 67 22.34 16.37 -6.03
N VAL A 68 21.14 16.45 -5.43
CA VAL A 68 20.41 15.27 -4.94
C VAL A 68 19.45 14.76 -6.01
N GLN A 69 19.72 13.56 -6.52
CA GLN A 69 18.81 12.86 -7.42
C GLN A 69 17.66 12.24 -6.65
N VAL A 70 16.45 12.79 -6.83
CA VAL A 70 15.21 12.19 -6.32
C VAL A 70 14.62 11.30 -7.41
N ASP A 71 14.62 9.99 -7.18
CA ASP A 71 14.01 9.01 -8.07
C ASP A 71 13.50 7.82 -7.25
N HIS A 72 12.19 7.80 -6.99
CA HIS A 72 11.55 6.66 -6.34
C HIS A 72 10.14 6.43 -6.87
N LYS A 73 9.69 5.19 -6.75
CA LYS A 73 8.35 4.74 -7.14
C LYS A 73 7.57 4.37 -5.89
N ALA A 74 6.63 5.22 -5.51
CA ALA A 74 5.63 4.93 -4.49
C ALA A 74 4.35 4.39 -5.16
N ILE A 75 3.73 3.40 -4.51
CA ILE A 75 2.49 2.74 -4.97
C ILE A 75 1.27 3.40 -4.31
N PHE A 76 1.43 3.83 -3.06
CA PHE A 76 0.36 4.43 -2.25
C PHE A 76 0.70 5.85 -1.82
N THR A 77 -0.35 6.62 -1.65
CA THR A 77 -0.34 7.92 -0.99
C THR A 77 0.00 7.74 0.48
N TYR A 78 0.77 8.66 1.04
CA TYR A 78 1.03 8.70 2.48
C TYR A 78 -0.14 9.31 3.27
N ASN A 79 -1.34 8.74 3.09
CA ASN A 79 -2.56 9.11 3.81
C ASN A 79 -2.59 8.49 5.23
N GLN A 80 -3.69 8.65 5.97
CA GLN A 80 -3.78 8.16 7.35
C GLN A 80 -3.59 6.64 7.44
N ALA A 81 -4.24 5.86 6.56
CA ALA A 81 -4.12 4.41 6.54
C ALA A 81 -2.67 3.95 6.31
N MET A 82 -1.97 4.57 5.36
CA MET A 82 -0.57 4.25 5.08
C MET A 82 0.36 4.65 6.24
N LYS A 83 0.08 5.76 6.93
CA LYS A 83 0.80 6.18 8.14
C LYS A 83 0.62 5.16 9.27
N ASP A 84 -0.61 4.76 9.55
CA ASP A 84 -0.94 3.80 10.61
C ASP A 84 -0.31 2.43 10.33
N PHE A 85 -0.37 1.99 9.07
CA PHE A 85 0.31 0.78 8.61
C PHE A 85 1.81 0.84 8.89
N PHE A 86 2.49 1.90 8.46
CA PHE A 86 3.94 2.00 8.64
C PHE A 86 4.34 2.16 10.10
N SER A 87 3.52 2.85 10.89
CA SER A 87 3.76 2.98 12.32
C SER A 87 3.80 1.61 12.98
N ARG A 88 2.78 0.80 12.73
CA ARG A 88 2.69 -0.56 13.27
C ARG A 88 3.78 -1.49 12.73
N TYR A 89 4.05 -1.42 11.43
CA TYR A 89 5.04 -2.28 10.81
C TYR A 89 6.47 -1.98 11.30
N LYS A 90 6.85 -0.69 11.36
CA LYS A 90 8.22 -0.27 11.68
C LYS A 90 8.47 -0.13 13.18
N PHE A 91 7.56 0.50 13.90
CA PHE A 91 7.77 0.88 15.30
C PHE A 91 7.19 -0.15 16.27
N ASP A 92 6.01 -0.69 15.99
CA ASP A 92 5.41 -1.73 16.85
C ASP A 92 5.95 -3.15 16.50
N GLY A 93 6.71 -3.27 15.40
CA GLY A 93 7.31 -4.53 14.97
C GLY A 93 6.31 -5.56 14.45
N ASP A 94 5.13 -5.13 13.99
CA ASP A 94 4.10 -6.01 13.44
C ASP A 94 4.48 -6.51 12.03
N PHE A 95 5.40 -7.48 11.99
CA PHE A 95 5.92 -8.05 10.75
C PHE A 95 4.87 -8.81 9.93
N LEU A 96 3.73 -9.18 10.51
CA LEU A 96 2.67 -9.86 9.75
C LEU A 96 2.06 -8.94 8.68
N LEU A 97 2.09 -7.62 8.91
CA LEU A 97 1.62 -6.61 7.95
C LEU A 97 2.37 -6.66 6.61
N ARG A 98 3.57 -7.26 6.54
CA ARG A 98 4.29 -7.49 5.27
C ARG A 98 3.47 -8.28 4.25
N LYS A 99 2.54 -9.12 4.73
CA LYS A 99 1.66 -9.93 3.88
C LYS A 99 0.70 -9.07 3.05
N ILE A 100 0.23 -7.96 3.61
CA ILE A 100 -0.57 -6.96 2.89
C ILE A 100 0.27 -6.30 1.79
N LEU A 101 1.49 -5.87 2.13
CA LEU A 101 2.38 -5.22 1.16
C LEU A 101 2.76 -6.17 0.01
N LEU A 102 3.05 -7.44 0.31
CA LEU A 102 3.33 -8.46 -0.70
C LEU A 102 2.16 -8.64 -1.66
N LEU A 103 0.93 -8.68 -1.14
CA LEU A 103 -0.28 -8.82 -1.96
C LEU A 103 -0.39 -7.66 -2.95
N PHE A 104 -0.17 -6.42 -2.50
CA PHE A 104 -0.21 -5.27 -3.39
C PHE A 104 0.89 -5.29 -4.46
N LEU A 105 2.12 -5.66 -4.10
CA LEU A 105 3.25 -5.73 -5.03
C LEU A 105 3.06 -6.80 -6.12
N LEU A 106 2.41 -7.92 -5.82
CA LEU A 106 2.12 -8.97 -6.80
C LEU A 106 0.97 -8.62 -7.76
N MET A 107 0.17 -7.61 -7.42
CA MET A 107 -1.00 -7.15 -8.18
C MET A 107 -0.78 -5.80 -8.89
N SER A 108 0.44 -5.24 -8.82
CA SER A 108 0.81 -3.94 -9.40
C SER A 108 1.58 -4.10 -10.71
#